data_AF-A0A970WB75-F1
#
_entry.id   AF-A0A970WB75-F1
#
_cell.length_a   1.000
_cell.length_b   1.000
_cell.length_c   1.000
_cell.angle_alpha   90.00
_cell.angle_beta   90.00
_cell.angle_gamma   90.00
#
_symmetry.space_group_name_H-M   'P 1'
#
loop_
_entity.id
_entity.type
_entity.pdbx_description
1 polymer ?
#
loop_
_entity_poly.entity_id
_entity_poly.type
_entity_poly.pdbx_seq_one_letter_code
_entity_poly.pdbx_strand_id
1 'polypeptide(L)'
;MKKIISFFCDKSLVFFLIIGGINTVVSTVGSQLLLSPMTSWWGETAAYWASTAIMFTLCSVFSFIFNRKYSFESKAPLGQSIFRFSVVIAVCYLIGFGFSNYVTPLIVSAFSSTISTVWVTRIAMLLGQVIFTGLNYIGQRLWAFKD
;
A
#
# COMPACT_ATOMS: atom_id res chain seq x y z
N MET A 1 -13.38 -21.52 10.98
CA MET A 1 -11.95 -21.10 11.05
C MET A 1 -11.12 -21.61 9.86
N LYS A 2 -11.14 -22.91 9.52
CA LYS A 2 -10.37 -23.46 8.38
C LYS A 2 -10.59 -22.75 7.02
N LYS A 3 -11.83 -22.36 6.69
CA LYS A 3 -12.17 -21.62 5.45
C LYS A 3 -11.57 -20.21 5.35
N ILE A 4 -11.38 -19.52 6.47
CA ILE A 4 -10.81 -18.16 6.48
C ILE A 4 -9.29 -18.28 6.32
N ILE A 5 -8.65 -19.21 7.04
CA ILE A 5 -7.21 -19.44 6.91
C ILE A 5 -6.87 -19.92 5.50
N SER A 6 -7.65 -20.82 4.89
CA SER A 6 -7.42 -21.22 3.49
C SER A 6 -7.65 -20.08 2.48
N PHE A 7 -8.52 -19.12 2.80
CA PHE A 7 -8.73 -17.93 1.95
C PHE A 7 -7.53 -16.98 2.00
N PHE A 8 -6.93 -16.78 3.17
CA PHE A 8 -5.74 -15.95 3.35
C PHE A 8 -4.43 -16.70 3.05
N CYS A 9 -4.40 -18.02 3.05
CA CYS A 9 -3.21 -18.82 2.71
C CYS A 9 -3.26 -19.36 1.27
N ASP A 10 -3.82 -18.55 0.37
CA ASP A 10 -3.99 -18.89 -1.04
C ASP A 10 -2.81 -18.38 -1.87
N LYS A 11 -2.52 -19.05 -2.99
CA LYS A 11 -1.47 -18.68 -3.96
C LYS A 11 -1.59 -17.21 -4.36
N SER A 12 -2.81 -16.71 -4.52
CA SER A 12 -3.12 -15.31 -4.82
C SER A 12 -2.57 -14.33 -3.78
N LEU A 13 -2.67 -14.64 -2.48
CA LEU A 13 -2.16 -13.79 -1.41
C LEU A 13 -0.63 -13.80 -1.39
N VAL A 14 0.01 -14.94 -1.62
CA VAL A 14 1.47 -15.05 -1.66
C VAL A 14 2.04 -14.17 -2.78
N PHE A 15 1.51 -14.29 -4.01
CA PHE A 15 1.94 -13.41 -5.11
C PHE A 15 1.67 -11.94 -4.80
N PHE A 16 0.49 -11.62 -4.26
CA PHE A 16 0.15 -10.26 -3.88
C PHE A 16 1.15 -9.67 -2.87
N LEU A 17 1.52 -10.41 -1.83
CA LEU A 17 2.50 -9.98 -0.83
C LEU A 17 3.91 -9.85 -1.42
N ILE A 18 4.33 -10.77 -2.29
CA ILE A 18 5.63 -10.67 -2.96
C ILE A 18 5.68 -9.43 -3.85
N ILE A 19 4.67 -9.22 -4.69
CA ILE A 19 4.56 -8.05 -5.58
C ILE A 19 4.55 -6.76 -4.74
N GLY A 20 3.74 -6.72 -3.68
CA GLY A 20 3.65 -5.56 -2.79
C GLY A 20 4.95 -5.28 -2.04
N GLY A 21 5.63 -6.31 -1.55
CA GLY A 21 6.91 -6.21 -0.86
C GLY A 21 8.01 -5.67 -1.79
N ILE A 22 8.14 -6.23 -2.99
CA ILE A 22 9.08 -5.75 -4.01
C ILE A 22 8.77 -4.30 -4.37
N ASN A 23 7.51 -3.96 -4.61
CA ASN A 23 7.13 -2.59 -4.96
C ASN A 23 7.40 -1.59 -3.83
N THR A 24 7.29 -2.00 -2.57
CA THR A 24 7.64 -1.13 -1.44
C THR A 24 9.13 -0.84 -1.41
N VAL A 25 9.97 -1.86 -1.61
CA VAL A 25 11.43 -1.70 -1.68
C VAL A 25 11.82 -0.84 -2.88
N VAL A 26 11.30 -1.17 -4.07
CA VAL A 26 11.58 -0.43 -5.31
C VAL A 26 11.12 1.02 -5.19
N SER A 27 9.91 1.27 -4.69
CA SER A 27 9.40 2.63 -4.50
C SER A 27 10.25 3.41 -3.52
N THR A 28 10.66 2.80 -2.40
CA THR A 28 11.49 3.46 -1.39
C THR A 28 12.86 3.82 -1.95
N VAL A 29 13.57 2.84 -2.52
CA VAL A 29 14.92 3.03 -3.09
C VAL A 29 14.87 4.00 -4.26
N GLY A 30 13.94 3.81 -5.20
CA GLY A 30 13.79 4.67 -6.36
C GLY A 30 13.45 6.11 -5.98
N SER A 31 12.65 6.33 -4.93
CA SER A 31 12.32 7.68 -4.48
C SER A 31 13.56 8.39 -3.93
N GLN A 32 14.45 7.67 -3.24
CA GLN A 32 15.72 8.23 -2.75
C GLN A 32 16.70 8.52 -3.91
N LEU A 33 16.73 7.66 -4.93
CA LEU A 33 17.58 7.87 -6.11
C LEU A 33 17.12 9.06 -6.96
N LEU A 34 15.81 9.30 -7.05
CA LEU A 34 15.25 10.46 -7.74
C LEU A 34 15.36 11.76 -6.93
N LEU A 35 15.42 11.68 -5.59
CA LEU A 35 15.43 12.85 -4.74
C LEU A 35 16.62 13.78 -5.01
N SER A 36 17.83 13.22 -5.12
CA SER A 36 19.05 14.00 -5.37
C SER A 36 19.01 14.80 -6.69
N PRO A 37 18.76 14.18 -7.86
CA PRO A 37 18.67 14.92 -9.11
C PRO A 37 17.47 15.88 -9.12
N MET A 38 16.34 15.57 -8.49
CA MET A 38 15.18 16.46 -8.50
C MET A 38 15.34 17.68 -7.59
N THR A 39 16.06 17.55 -6.48
CA THR A 39 16.34 18.67 -5.56
C THR A 39 17.08 19.79 -6.27
N SER A 40 18.03 19.46 -7.15
CA SER A 40 18.78 20.45 -7.93
C SER A 40 17.91 21.28 -8.88
N TRP A 41 16.74 20.79 -9.29
CA TRP A 41 15.88 21.46 -10.27
C TRP A 41 14.73 22.19 -9.60
N TRP A 42 14.10 21.58 -8.59
CA TRP A 42 12.81 22.03 -8.03
C TRP A 42 12.87 22.38 -6.54
N GLY A 43 14.02 22.22 -5.88
CA GLY A 43 14.16 22.41 -4.43
C GLY A 43 13.64 21.23 -3.61
N GLU A 44 14.02 21.16 -2.34
CA GLU A 44 13.86 19.96 -1.49
C GLU A 44 12.40 19.48 -1.36
N THR A 45 11.47 20.41 -1.10
CA THR A 45 10.07 20.04 -0.87
C THR A 45 9.41 19.52 -2.14
N ALA A 46 9.55 20.24 -3.26
CA ALA A 46 8.95 19.80 -4.52
C ALA A 46 9.60 18.52 -5.06
N ALA A 47 10.92 18.37 -4.89
CA ALA A 47 11.64 17.15 -5.23
C ALA A 47 11.16 15.94 -4.45
N TYR A 48 10.89 16.08 -3.15
CA TYR A 48 10.35 15.00 -2.32
C TYR A 48 8.99 14.51 -2.83
N TRP A 49 8.05 15.43 -3.04
CA TRP A 49 6.71 15.08 -3.54
C TRP A 49 6.77 14.50 -4.95
N ALA A 50 7.61 15.05 -5.83
CA ALA A 50 7.71 14.57 -7.19
C ALA A 50 8.38 13.19 -7.28
N SER A 51 9.48 12.96 -6.55
CA SER A 51 10.17 11.67 -6.52
C SER A 51 9.26 10.55 -6.04
N THR A 52 8.53 10.81 -4.94
CA THR A 52 7.60 9.84 -4.35
C THR A 52 6.39 9.60 -5.26
N ALA A 53 5.83 10.64 -5.87
CA ALA A 53 4.70 10.51 -6.81
C ALA A 53 5.05 9.70 -8.06
N ILE A 54 6.24 9.93 -8.65
CA ILE A 54 6.71 9.19 -9.82
C ILE A 54 6.85 7.70 -9.48
N MET A 55 7.57 7.39 -8.41
CA MET A 55 7.81 6.01 -8.02
C MET A 55 6.54 5.29 -7.60
N PHE A 56 5.67 5.95 -6.85
CA PHE A 56 4.37 5.40 -6.47
C PHE A 56 3.52 5.07 -7.69
N THR A 57 3.50 5.96 -8.70
CA THR A 57 2.75 5.75 -9.94
C THR A 57 3.30 4.56 -10.73
N LEU A 58 4.63 4.51 -10.93
CA LEU A 58 5.29 3.40 -11.62
C LEU A 58 5.03 2.07 -10.92
N CYS A 59 5.25 1.99 -9.61
CA CYS A 59 4.99 0.79 -8.82
C CYS A 59 3.50 0.41 -8.81
N SER A 60 2.57 1.37 -8.90
CA SER A 60 1.13 1.09 -9.01
C SER A 60 0.78 0.47 -10.36
N VAL A 61 1.39 0.94 -11.46
CA VAL A 61 1.23 0.32 -12.79
C VAL A 61 1.76 -1.11 -12.80
N PHE A 62 2.96 -1.34 -12.26
CA PHE A 62 3.50 -2.69 -12.11
C PHE A 62 2.62 -3.56 -11.22
N SER A 63 2.17 -3.04 -10.08
CA SER A 63 1.22 -3.73 -9.19
C SER A 63 -0.03 -4.16 -9.94
N PHE A 64 -0.62 -3.28 -10.74
CA PHE A 64 -1.81 -3.58 -11.52
C PHE A 64 -1.57 -4.74 -12.50
N ILE A 65 -0.50 -4.66 -13.31
CA ILE A 65 -0.18 -5.67 -14.32
C ILE A 65 0.11 -7.02 -13.65
N PHE A 66 0.96 -7.05 -12.63
CA PHE A 66 1.36 -8.28 -11.97
C PHE A 66 0.22 -8.88 -11.14
N ASN A 67 -0.55 -8.08 -10.40
CA ASN A 67 -1.67 -8.61 -9.63
C ASN A 67 -2.78 -9.12 -10.52
N ARG A 68 -3.07 -8.43 -11.63
CA ARG A 68 -4.05 -8.91 -12.59
C ARG A 68 -3.63 -10.24 -13.22
N LYS A 69 -2.36 -10.39 -13.59
CA LYS A 69 -1.85 -11.57 -14.31
C LYS A 69 -1.54 -12.76 -13.40
N TYR A 70 -0.93 -12.54 -12.24
CA TYR A 70 -0.38 -13.59 -11.39
C TYR A 70 -1.17 -13.79 -10.09
N SER A 71 -1.65 -12.72 -9.45
CA SER A 71 -2.37 -12.83 -8.17
C SER A 71 -3.82 -13.24 -8.37
N PHE A 72 -4.53 -12.62 -9.33
CA PHE A 72 -5.98 -12.79 -9.49
C PHE A 72 -6.41 -13.37 -10.84
N GLU A 73 -5.49 -13.52 -11.80
CA GLU A 73 -5.73 -14.13 -13.12
C GLU A 73 -7.00 -13.60 -13.83
N SER A 74 -7.29 -12.30 -13.69
CA SER A 74 -8.58 -11.71 -14.08
C SER A 74 -8.71 -11.37 -15.56
N LYS A 75 -9.87 -11.72 -16.13
CA LYS A 75 -10.25 -11.50 -17.53
C LYS A 75 -11.18 -10.30 -17.73
N ALA A 76 -11.57 -9.62 -16.66
CA ALA A 76 -12.39 -8.41 -16.67
C ALA A 76 -11.86 -7.32 -17.64
N PRO A 77 -12.72 -6.43 -18.17
CA PRO A 77 -12.31 -5.35 -19.07
C PRO A 77 -11.23 -4.45 -18.45
N LEU A 78 -10.17 -4.15 -19.21
CA LEU A 78 -9.00 -3.39 -18.74
C LEU A 78 -9.38 -2.05 -18.11
N GLY A 79 -10.19 -1.24 -18.79
CA GLY A 79 -10.59 0.08 -18.29
C GLY A 79 -11.37 0.02 -16.97
N GLN A 80 -12.25 -0.98 -16.83
CA GLN A 80 -13.00 -1.20 -15.59
C GLN A 80 -12.07 -1.65 -14.45
N SER A 81 -11.15 -2.57 -14.71
CA SER A 81 -10.18 -3.02 -13.70
C SER A 81 -9.26 -1.90 -13.25
N ILE A 82 -8.80 -1.01 -14.16
CA ILE A 82 -7.97 0.15 -13.80
C ILE A 82 -8.73 1.05 -12.85
N PHE A 83 -9.96 1.44 -13.20
CA PHE A 83 -10.78 2.30 -12.36
C PHE A 83 -11.02 1.69 -10.97
N ARG A 84 -11.46 0.43 -10.92
CA ARG A 84 -11.73 -0.26 -9.64
C ARG A 84 -10.46 -0.41 -8.80
N PHE A 85 -9.32 -0.74 -9.41
CA PHE A 85 -8.03 -0.87 -8.73
C PHE A 85 -7.60 0.46 -8.09
N SER A 86 -7.68 1.57 -8.84
CA SER A 86 -7.37 2.91 -8.32
C SER A 86 -8.28 3.29 -7.15
N VAL A 87 -9.59 3.01 -7.26
CA VAL A 87 -10.55 3.26 -6.18
C VAL A 87 -10.22 2.43 -4.94
N VAL A 88 -9.90 1.14 -5.09
CA VAL A 88 -9.52 0.28 -3.95
C VAL A 88 -8.29 0.84 -3.25
N ILE A 89 -7.24 1.21 -3.98
CA ILE A 89 -6.03 1.78 -3.37
C ILE A 89 -6.37 3.07 -2.61
N ALA A 90 -7.12 3.99 -3.22
CA ALA A 90 -7.46 5.26 -2.61
C ALA A 90 -8.26 5.07 -1.30
N VAL A 91 -9.30 4.23 -1.33
CA VAL A 91 -10.12 3.93 -0.16
C VAL A 91 -9.31 3.24 0.93
N CYS A 92 -8.48 2.26 0.57
CA CYS A 92 -7.63 1.55 1.53
C CYS A 92 -6.60 2.49 2.16
N TYR A 93 -6.06 3.44 1.41
CA TYR A 93 -5.11 4.42 1.92
C TYR A 93 -5.77 5.33 2.96
N LEU A 94 -6.94 5.89 2.63
CA LEU A 94 -7.70 6.76 3.53
C LEU A 94 -8.10 6.03 4.81
N ILE A 95 -8.62 4.81 4.69
CA ILE A 95 -9.03 4.01 5.85
C ILE A 95 -7.80 3.58 6.65
N GLY A 96 -6.79 2.97 6.02
CA GLY A 96 -5.65 2.39 6.71
C GLY A 96 -4.85 3.43 7.49
N PHE A 97 -4.42 4.50 6.81
CA PHE A 97 -3.59 5.53 7.45
C PHE A 97 -4.43 6.48 8.31
N GLY A 98 -5.66 6.82 7.91
CA GLY A 98 -6.55 7.64 8.72
C GLY A 98 -6.92 6.97 10.04
N PHE A 99 -7.34 5.70 9.98
CA PHE A 99 -7.68 4.93 11.17
C PHE A 99 -6.47 4.72 12.08
N SER A 100 -5.31 4.36 11.52
CA SER A 100 -4.12 4.08 12.34
C SER A 100 -3.59 5.33 13.03
N ASN A 101 -3.56 6.48 12.34
CA ASN A 101 -3.15 7.74 12.96
C ASN A 101 -4.07 8.17 14.12
N TYR A 102 -5.36 7.82 14.06
CA TYR A 102 -6.31 8.12 15.13
C TYR A 102 -6.20 7.12 16.30
N VAL A 103 -6.11 5.83 16.00
CA VAL A 103 -6.23 4.76 17.00
C VAL A 103 -4.91 4.49 17.72
N THR A 104 -3.77 4.57 17.02
CA THR A 104 -2.47 4.23 17.63
C THR A 104 -2.12 5.09 18.84
N PRO A 105 -2.29 6.44 18.83
CA PRO A 105 -2.02 7.25 20.02
C PRO A 105 -2.90 6.87 21.22
N LEU A 106 -4.17 6.55 20.99
CA LEU A 106 -5.12 6.16 22.04
C LEU A 106 -4.73 4.83 22.69
N ILE A 107 -4.38 3.84 21.87
CA ILE A 107 -3.94 2.54 22.38
C ILE A 107 -2.62 2.71 23.13
N VAL A 108 -1.62 3.33 22.52
CA VAL A 108 -0.28 3.41 23.13
C VAL A 108 -0.31 4.20 24.44
N SER A 109 -1.04 5.31 24.51
CA SER A 109 -1.18 6.09 25.74
C SER A 109 -1.93 5.35 26.85
N ALA A 110 -2.86 4.46 26.52
CA ALA A 110 -3.53 3.60 27.50
C ALA A 110 -2.60 2.53 28.11
N PHE A 111 -1.57 2.09 27.38
CA PHE A 111 -0.59 1.11 27.87
C PHE A 111 0.64 1.73 28.53
N SER A 112 1.15 2.85 28.01
CA SER A 112 2.30 3.55 28.58
C SER A 112 2.38 5.00 28.10
N SER A 113 2.35 5.94 29.04
CA SER A 113 2.57 7.37 28.79
C SER A 113 4.04 7.73 28.53
N THR A 114 4.97 6.77 28.68
CA THR A 114 6.42 7.01 28.57
C THR A 114 6.96 6.78 27.16
N ILE A 115 6.17 6.19 26.26
CA ILE A 115 6.59 5.94 24.88
C ILE A 115 6.70 7.26 24.12
N SER A 116 7.86 7.52 23.50
CA SER A 116 8.07 8.77 22.77
C SER A 116 7.16 8.87 21.54
N THR A 117 6.80 10.10 21.19
CA THR A 117 5.93 10.41 20.04
C THR A 117 6.48 9.83 18.72
N VAL A 118 7.80 9.76 18.58
CA VAL A 118 8.46 9.15 17.41
C VAL A 118 8.11 7.67 17.26
N TRP A 119 8.12 6.92 18.37
CA TRP A 119 7.75 5.50 18.36
C TRP A 119 6.25 5.31 18.11
N VAL A 120 5.40 6.16 18.67
CA VAL A 120 3.96 6.17 18.40
C VAL A 120 3.68 6.33 16.90
N THR A 121 4.32 7.31 16.26
CA THR A 121 4.17 7.55 14.81
C THR A 121 4.65 6.36 13.98
N ARG A 122 5.78 5.75 14.34
CA ARG A 122 6.28 4.55 13.63
C ARG A 122 5.34 3.36 13.74
N ILE A 123 4.75 3.15 14.93
CA ILE A 123 3.75 2.10 15.15
C ILE A 123 2.49 2.41 14.32
N ALA A 124 2.06 3.67 14.26
CA ALA A 124 0.90 4.08 13.47
C ALA A 124 1.11 3.85 11.97
N MET A 125 2.30 4.16 11.46
CA MET A 125 2.68 3.88 10.07
C MET A 125 2.71 2.39 9.77
N LEU A 126 3.21 1.56 10.70
CA LEU A 126 3.24 0.10 10.53
C LEU A 126 1.83 -0.49 10.54
N LEU A 127 1.00 -0.08 11.51
CA LEU A 127 -0.40 -0.50 11.60
C LEU A 127 -1.16 -0.10 10.33
N GLY A 128 -0.95 1.13 9.85
CA GLY A 128 -1.53 1.63 8.61
C GLY A 128 -1.18 0.78 7.41
N GLN A 129 0.09 0.38 7.28
CA GLN A 129 0.54 -0.52 6.21
C GLN A 129 -0.08 -1.91 6.28
N VAL A 130 -0.22 -2.49 7.48
CA VAL A 130 -0.86 -3.81 7.66
C VAL A 130 -2.33 -3.76 7.29
N ILE A 131 -3.07 -2.77 7.80
CA ILE A 131 -4.49 -2.57 7.49
C ILE A 131 -4.67 -2.30 5.99
N PHE A 132 -3.85 -1.40 5.42
CA PHE A 132 -3.86 -1.10 3.99
C PHE A 132 -3.67 -2.38 3.17
N THR A 133 -2.65 -3.18 3.46
CA THR A 133 -2.33 -4.39 2.70
C THR A 133 -3.49 -5.40 2.74
N GLY A 134 -4.08 -5.62 3.92
CA GLY A 134 -5.20 -6.52 4.09
C GLY A 134 -6.46 -6.06 3.35
N LEU A 135 -6.86 -4.80 3.53
CA LEU A 135 -8.03 -4.23 2.85
C LEU A 135 -7.83 -4.18 1.34
N ASN A 136 -6.62 -3.85 0.90
CA ASN A 136 -6.30 -3.74 -0.52
C ASN A 136 -6.35 -5.11 -1.21
N TYR A 137 -5.82 -6.15 -0.56
CA TYR A 137 -5.98 -7.53 -1.04
C TYR A 137 -7.45 -7.93 -1.19
N ILE A 138 -8.27 -7.67 -0.15
CA ILE A 138 -9.70 -8.01 -0.15
C ILE A 138 -10.44 -7.25 -1.26
N GLY A 139 -10.24 -5.94 -1.36
CA GLY A 139 -10.89 -5.10 -2.37
C GLY A 139 -10.49 -5.50 -3.79
N GLN A 140 -9.21 -5.81 -4.01
CA GLN A 140 -8.74 -6.28 -5.31
C GLN A 140 -9.33 -7.63 -5.69
N ARG A 141 -9.33 -8.59 -4.76
CA ARG A 141 -9.85 -9.95 -4.97
C ARG A 141 -11.36 -9.98 -5.19
N LEU A 142 -12.11 -9.24 -4.39
CA LEU A 142 -13.58 -9.33 -4.37
C LEU A 142 -14.25 -8.38 -5.37
N TRP A 143 -13.55 -7.34 -5.84
CA TRP A 143 -14.17 -6.31 -6.68
C TRP A 143 -13.29 -5.86 -7.85
N ALA A 144 -12.03 -5.45 -7.63
CA ALA A 144 -11.24 -4.83 -8.70
C ALA A 144 -10.92 -5.79 -9.86
N PHE A 145 -10.65 -7.06 -9.53
CA PHE A 145 -10.30 -8.12 -10.47
C PHE A 145 -11.35 -9.24 -10.51
N LYS A 146 -12.56 -8.96 -10.02
CA LYS A 146 -13.68 -9.88 -10.19
C LYS A 146 -14.25 -9.71 -11.61
N ASP A 147 -14.33 -10.83 -12.32
CA ASP A 147 -14.95 -10.93 -13.65
C ASP A 147 -16.44 -10.53 -13.62
#